data_AF-A0A2Z6MML8-F1
#
_entry.id   AF-A0A2Z6MML8-F1
#
_cell.length_a   1.000
_cell.length_b   1.000
_cell.length_c   1.000
_cell.angle_alpha   90.00
_cell.angle_beta   90.00
_cell.angle_gamma   90.00
#
_symmetry.space_group_name_H-M   'P 1'
#
loop_
_entity.id
_entity.type
_entity.pdbx_description
1 polymer ?
#
loop_
_entity_poly.entity_id
_entity_poly.type
_entity_poly.pdbx_seq_one_letter_code
_entity_poly.pdbx_strand_id
1 'polypeptide(L)'
;MPDDLFVDQALSLSPLAPFSGLSELAFETVYRLNIGGTLLTAENDTLGRTWENDQKYLHVNSSVTNVSASPSSIRYRPGVTAETAPNWVYATAEAMGDANVANSNFNITWVFDVDPSFSYFVRLHFCDIISKAMNTLVFNVFINTDIAIGSLDLSSMTNDLALPYFKDFVSNASSDNTLTVSVGPDTMADITNATMNGLEIMKISNALKSLDGLSSVKSLLPSSKSNKNKIGIIVGSAAGALVALAFIGLCFCFLARRKLKSPQEGGHSWLPLPLYGNSQTMTKIVSMVDGSNSVTDEDGEDAATSAVFSQLVNPRGR
;
A
#
# COMPACT_ATOMS: atom_id res chain seq x y z
N MET A 1 5.97 3.39 -8.97
CA MET A 1 6.44 4.74 -8.65
C MET A 1 7.94 4.76 -8.90
N PRO A 2 8.53 5.79 -9.52
CA PRO A 2 9.98 5.89 -9.65
C PRO A 2 10.66 6.01 -8.29
N ASP A 3 11.80 5.35 -8.11
CA ASP A 3 12.52 5.32 -6.82
C ASP A 3 13.02 6.72 -6.41
N ASP A 4 13.41 7.55 -7.39
CA ASP A 4 13.91 8.92 -7.18
C ASP A 4 12.81 9.94 -6.80
N LEU A 5 11.52 9.55 -6.79
CA LEU A 5 10.41 10.48 -6.52
C LEU A 5 10.31 10.88 -5.04
N PHE A 6 10.79 10.03 -4.13
CA PHE A 6 10.80 10.28 -2.69
C PHE A 6 12.21 10.02 -2.16
N VAL A 7 12.88 11.09 -1.72
CA VAL A 7 14.13 10.96 -0.98
C VAL A 7 13.82 10.35 0.38
N ASP A 8 14.66 9.43 0.87
CA ASP A 8 14.46 8.76 2.15
C ASP A 8 14.48 9.71 3.38
N GLN A 9 14.86 10.98 3.17
CA GLN A 9 15.05 11.99 4.20
C GLN A 9 14.22 13.26 3.94
N ALA A 10 13.61 13.79 4.99
CA ALA A 10 12.93 15.08 5.04
C ALA A 10 13.22 15.82 6.36
N LEU A 11 12.75 17.06 6.51
CA LEU A 11 12.85 17.80 7.77
C LEU A 11 11.58 17.61 8.60
N SER A 12 11.67 16.96 9.76
CA SER A 12 10.63 17.02 10.80
C SER A 12 10.64 18.42 11.40
N LEU A 13 9.47 19.03 11.59
CA LEU A 13 9.33 20.36 12.20
C LEU A 13 9.08 20.31 13.71
N SER A 14 8.34 19.31 14.19
CA SER A 14 7.92 19.22 15.61
C SER A 14 8.20 17.80 16.18
N PRO A 15 9.38 17.55 16.78
CA PRO A 15 10.52 18.45 16.96
C PRO A 15 11.34 18.65 15.68
N LEU A 16 12.11 19.74 15.63
CA LEU A 16 12.96 20.10 14.50
C LEU A 16 14.16 19.13 14.40
N ALA A 17 14.12 18.19 13.44
CA ALA A 17 15.15 17.18 13.25
C ALA A 17 15.12 16.58 11.83
N PRO A 18 16.23 16.02 11.32
CA PRO A 18 16.20 15.15 10.16
C PRO A 18 15.30 13.92 10.43
N PHE A 19 14.36 13.66 9.55
CA PHE A 19 13.54 12.45 9.53
C PHE A 19 14.06 11.54 8.41
N SER A 20 14.38 10.29 8.72
CA SER A 20 14.94 9.30 7.77
C SER A 20 14.13 8.00 7.77
N GLY A 21 14.32 7.15 6.77
CA GLY A 21 13.57 5.89 6.65
C GLY A 21 12.17 6.07 6.06
N LEU A 22 11.92 7.17 5.34
CA LEU A 22 10.64 7.39 4.62
C LEU A 22 10.34 6.23 3.65
N SER A 23 11.37 5.60 3.07
CA SER A 23 11.23 4.44 2.18
C SER A 23 10.70 3.16 2.85
N GLU A 24 10.74 3.05 4.20
CA GLU A 24 10.20 1.90 4.94
C GLU A 24 8.73 2.06 5.39
N LEU A 25 8.15 3.24 5.13
CA LEU A 25 6.82 3.67 5.56
C LEU A 25 5.83 3.65 4.40
N ALA A 26 4.55 3.45 4.71
CA ALA A 26 3.48 3.58 3.72
C ALA A 26 2.87 4.97 3.78
N PHE A 27 2.48 5.50 2.63
CA PHE A 27 1.86 6.82 2.48
C PHE A 27 0.47 6.70 1.87
N GLU A 28 -0.47 7.46 2.41
CA GLU A 28 -1.80 7.70 1.82
C GLU A 28 -1.86 9.16 1.40
N THR A 29 -1.99 9.46 0.10
CA THR A 29 -2.26 10.83 -0.33
C THR A 29 -3.63 11.26 0.17
N VAL A 30 -3.68 12.26 1.05
CA VAL A 30 -4.92 12.86 1.55
C VAL A 30 -5.27 14.15 0.81
N TYR A 31 -4.26 14.92 0.38
CA TYR A 31 -4.44 16.11 -0.45
C TYR A 31 -3.37 16.20 -1.54
N ARG A 32 -3.75 16.63 -2.74
CA ARG A 32 -2.85 16.95 -3.86
C ARG A 32 -3.46 18.09 -4.67
N LEU A 33 -2.81 19.25 -4.64
CA LEU A 33 -3.40 20.52 -5.09
C LEU A 33 -2.59 21.17 -6.21
N ASN A 34 -3.28 21.62 -7.25
CA ASN A 34 -2.79 22.53 -8.26
C ASN A 34 -3.22 23.96 -7.90
N ILE A 35 -2.31 24.75 -7.32
CA ILE A 35 -2.67 25.99 -6.64
C ILE A 35 -2.88 27.13 -7.64
N GLY A 36 -4.04 27.78 -7.53
CA GLY A 36 -4.49 28.82 -8.46
C GLY A 36 -4.85 28.29 -9.86
N GLY A 37 -4.68 26.99 -10.09
CA GLY A 37 -4.92 26.30 -11.35
C GLY A 37 -6.21 25.49 -11.37
N THR A 38 -6.49 24.84 -12.49
CA THR A 38 -7.66 23.97 -12.65
C THR A 38 -7.37 22.53 -12.22
N LEU A 39 -8.43 21.74 -12.03
CA LEU A 39 -8.34 20.28 -11.84
C LEU A 39 -7.49 19.65 -12.96
N LEU A 40 -6.41 18.96 -12.59
CA LEU A 40 -5.62 18.11 -13.49
C LEU A 40 -5.99 16.65 -13.23
N THR A 41 -6.13 15.87 -14.31
CA THR A 41 -6.43 14.44 -14.24
C THR A 41 -5.26 13.62 -14.75
N ALA A 42 -5.41 12.29 -14.77
CA ALA A 42 -4.43 11.36 -15.32
C ALA A 42 -4.04 11.64 -16.79
N GLU A 43 -4.85 12.37 -17.56
CA GLU A 43 -4.50 12.80 -18.93
C GLU A 43 -3.42 13.90 -18.96
N ASN A 44 -3.21 14.60 -17.84
CA ASN A 44 -2.29 15.74 -17.72
C ASN A 44 -1.16 15.51 -16.70
N ASP A 45 -1.13 14.35 -16.03
CA ASP A 45 -0.10 13.96 -15.08
C ASP A 45 0.65 12.71 -15.56
N THR A 46 1.98 12.80 -15.53
CA THR A 46 2.94 11.76 -15.92
C THR A 46 2.78 10.43 -15.17
N LEU A 47 2.34 10.47 -13.91
CA LEU A 47 2.11 9.31 -13.05
C LEU A 47 0.62 8.97 -12.91
N GLY A 48 -0.26 9.58 -13.71
CA GLY A 48 -1.69 9.35 -13.67
C GLY A 48 -2.39 9.91 -12.42
N ARG A 49 -1.76 10.83 -11.69
CA ARG A 49 -2.32 11.46 -10.48
C ARG A 49 -3.40 12.50 -10.84
N THR A 50 -4.30 12.75 -9.90
CA THR A 50 -5.25 13.87 -9.94
C THR A 50 -4.75 14.99 -9.03
N TRP A 51 -4.73 16.23 -9.53
CA TRP A 51 -4.41 17.43 -8.75
C TRP A 51 -5.66 18.32 -8.68
N GLU A 52 -6.23 18.49 -7.50
CA GLU A 52 -7.45 19.28 -7.29
C GLU A 52 -7.15 20.78 -7.26
N ASN A 53 -8.14 21.62 -7.55
CA ASN A 53 -8.04 23.04 -7.25
C ASN A 53 -8.13 23.28 -5.72
N ASP A 54 -7.39 24.27 -5.25
CA ASP A 54 -7.15 24.53 -3.83
C ASP A 54 -8.15 25.48 -3.16
N GLN A 55 -9.02 26.16 -3.93
CA GLN A 55 -9.87 27.26 -3.46
C GLN A 55 -10.75 26.93 -2.24
N LYS A 56 -11.16 25.66 -2.09
CA LYS A 56 -11.99 25.19 -0.97
C LYS A 56 -11.23 25.01 0.36
N TYR A 57 -9.90 25.11 0.34
CA TYR A 57 -9.02 24.99 1.50
C TYR A 57 -8.47 26.34 1.98
N LEU A 58 -8.64 27.42 1.20
CA LEU A 58 -8.21 28.76 1.60
C LEU A 58 -8.97 29.24 2.84
N HIS A 59 -8.23 29.80 3.80
CA HIS A 59 -8.81 30.42 4.99
C HIS A 59 -9.56 31.73 4.66
N VAL A 60 -9.05 32.49 3.69
CA VAL A 60 -9.61 33.78 3.26
C VAL A 60 -9.50 33.91 1.73
N ASN A 61 -10.61 33.72 1.01
CA ASN A 61 -10.59 33.71 -0.46
C ASN A 61 -10.14 35.03 -1.12
N SER A 62 -10.27 36.18 -0.44
CA SER A 62 -9.76 37.47 -0.93
C SER A 62 -8.25 37.65 -0.72
N SER A 63 -7.59 36.77 0.05
CA SER A 63 -6.16 36.89 0.35
C SER A 63 -5.23 36.56 -0.83
N VAL A 64 -5.79 36.08 -1.94
CA VAL A 64 -5.05 35.51 -3.07
C VAL A 64 -5.38 36.17 -4.39
N THR A 65 -4.44 36.06 -5.34
CA THR A 65 -4.65 36.38 -6.75
C THR A 65 -3.97 35.32 -7.62
N ASN A 66 -4.71 34.76 -8.58
CA ASN A 66 -4.22 33.67 -9.40
C ASN A 66 -3.23 34.20 -10.45
N VAL A 67 -2.06 33.58 -10.51
CA VAL A 67 -1.02 33.86 -11.51
C VAL A 67 -0.89 32.66 -12.43
N SER A 68 -0.69 32.92 -13.72
CA SER A 68 -0.45 31.87 -14.70
C SER A 68 0.61 32.26 -15.73
N ALA A 69 1.34 31.26 -16.21
CA ALA A 69 2.28 31.32 -17.31
C ALA A 69 1.97 30.23 -18.34
N SER A 70 2.68 30.20 -19.47
CA SER A 70 2.56 29.06 -20.38
C SER A 70 3.18 27.81 -19.74
N PRO A 71 2.51 26.64 -19.74
CA PRO A 71 3.14 25.39 -19.34
C PRO A 71 4.40 25.06 -20.15
N SER A 72 4.52 25.60 -21.38
CA SER A 72 5.71 25.45 -22.22
C SER A 72 6.91 26.32 -21.81
N SER A 73 6.74 27.32 -20.94
CA SER A 73 7.87 28.12 -20.43
C SER A 73 8.51 27.53 -19.16
N ILE A 74 7.88 26.53 -18.55
CA ILE A 74 8.44 25.81 -17.40
C ILE A 74 9.58 24.92 -17.87
N ARG A 75 10.78 25.14 -17.31
CA ARG A 75 11.99 24.37 -17.66
C ARG A 75 12.40 23.51 -16.46
N TYR A 76 12.55 22.21 -16.66
CA TYR A 76 13.03 21.31 -15.61
C TYR A 76 14.56 21.31 -15.52
N ARG A 77 15.08 21.18 -14.29
CA ARG A 77 16.51 21.09 -14.00
C ARG A 77 16.85 19.68 -13.47
N PRO A 78 18.11 19.21 -13.57
CA PRO A 78 18.52 17.95 -12.95
C PRO A 78 18.09 17.88 -11.48
N GLY A 79 17.44 16.78 -11.09
CA GLY A 79 16.88 16.58 -9.74
C GLY A 79 15.39 16.96 -9.58
N VAL A 80 14.77 17.63 -10.56
CA VAL A 80 13.31 17.86 -10.60
C VAL A 80 12.79 17.46 -11.97
N THR A 81 11.78 16.60 -12.04
CA THR A 81 11.27 16.07 -13.32
C THR A 81 9.77 16.29 -13.44
N ALA A 82 9.22 16.04 -14.63
CA ALA A 82 7.76 16.02 -14.81
C ALA A 82 7.08 14.92 -13.97
N GLU A 83 7.81 13.90 -13.52
CA GLU A 83 7.32 12.90 -12.55
C GLU A 83 7.12 13.51 -11.16
N THR A 84 7.97 14.47 -10.76
CA THR A 84 7.80 15.22 -9.50
C THR A 84 6.43 15.90 -9.46
N ALA A 85 6.16 16.76 -10.43
CA ALA A 85 4.84 17.29 -10.75
C ALA A 85 4.84 17.79 -12.21
N PRO A 86 3.71 17.72 -12.93
CA PRO A 86 3.63 18.12 -14.33
C PRO A 86 3.78 19.65 -14.46
N ASN A 87 4.17 20.11 -15.64
CA ASN A 87 4.44 21.52 -15.90
C ASN A 87 3.22 22.41 -15.67
N TRP A 88 2.02 21.85 -15.83
CA TRP A 88 0.75 22.49 -15.51
C TRP A 88 0.64 22.94 -14.04
N VAL A 89 1.23 22.21 -13.08
CA VAL A 89 1.28 22.62 -11.67
C VAL A 89 2.19 23.83 -11.49
N TYR A 90 3.40 23.77 -12.06
CA TYR A 90 4.39 24.85 -11.97
C TYR A 90 4.06 26.09 -12.84
N ALA A 91 3.05 26.00 -13.70
CA ALA A 91 2.58 27.07 -14.58
C ALA A 91 1.43 27.89 -14.00
N THR A 92 0.85 27.47 -12.89
CA THR A 92 -0.12 28.23 -12.09
C THR A 92 0.40 28.46 -10.68
N ALA A 93 -0.08 29.50 -10.03
CA ALA A 93 0.19 29.81 -8.64
C ALA A 93 -0.91 30.69 -8.06
N GLU A 94 -0.95 30.78 -6.74
CA GLU A 94 -1.59 31.88 -6.04
C GLU A 94 -0.51 32.77 -5.41
N ALA A 95 -0.65 34.07 -5.66
CA ALA A 95 0.15 35.13 -5.06
C ALA A 95 -0.71 35.95 -4.10
N MET A 96 -0.12 36.87 -3.32
CA MET A 96 -0.88 37.73 -2.41
C MET A 96 -1.83 38.65 -3.17
N GLY A 97 -3.12 38.57 -2.82
CA GLY A 97 -4.20 39.40 -3.36
C GLY A 97 -4.56 40.56 -2.42
N ASP A 98 -5.68 41.23 -2.73
CA ASP A 98 -6.26 42.26 -1.85
C ASP A 98 -7.18 41.63 -0.81
N ALA A 99 -6.60 41.26 0.35
CA ALA A 99 -7.34 40.73 1.48
C ALA A 99 -8.32 41.74 2.14
N ASN A 100 -8.45 42.96 1.61
CA ASN A 100 -9.27 44.06 2.17
C ASN A 100 -8.86 44.43 3.61
N VAL A 101 -7.55 44.39 3.87
CA VAL A 101 -6.92 44.70 5.18
C VAL A 101 -6.09 45.98 5.09
N ALA A 102 -5.98 46.71 6.21
CA ALA A 102 -5.18 47.93 6.27
C ALA A 102 -3.66 47.69 6.16
N ASN A 103 -3.19 46.45 6.30
CA ASN A 103 -1.79 46.06 6.22
C ASN A 103 -1.64 44.86 5.29
N SER A 104 -0.96 45.03 4.15
CA SER A 104 -0.69 43.97 3.17
C SER A 104 0.29 42.91 3.65
N ASN A 105 0.93 43.08 4.82
CA ASN A 105 1.74 42.03 5.45
C ASN A 105 0.83 41.03 6.20
N PHE A 106 0.28 40.06 5.46
CA PHE A 106 -0.50 38.94 5.97
C PHE A 106 -0.01 37.61 5.36
N ASN A 107 -0.45 36.48 5.92
CA ASN A 107 -0.15 35.15 5.37
C ASN A 107 -1.35 34.62 4.56
N ILE A 108 -1.12 34.19 3.33
CA ILE A 108 -2.04 33.25 2.65
C ILE A 108 -1.98 31.94 3.44
N THR A 109 -3.12 31.33 3.72
CA THR A 109 -3.21 30.10 4.54
C THR A 109 -4.22 29.14 3.95
N TRP A 110 -3.79 27.89 3.75
CA TRP A 110 -4.64 26.75 3.45
C TRP A 110 -4.79 25.88 4.70
N VAL A 111 -6.01 25.39 4.95
CA VAL A 111 -6.40 24.62 6.13
C VAL A 111 -6.94 23.26 5.71
N PHE A 112 -6.45 22.20 6.37
CA PHE A 112 -6.75 20.81 6.02
C PHE A 112 -7.22 20.05 7.25
N ASP A 113 -8.39 19.41 7.17
CA ASP A 113 -8.85 18.46 8.20
C ASP A 113 -8.03 17.17 8.13
N VAL A 114 -7.45 16.73 9.24
CA VAL A 114 -6.56 15.56 9.28
C VAL A 114 -6.80 14.71 10.53
N ASP A 115 -6.37 13.44 10.50
CA ASP A 115 -6.42 12.60 11.70
C ASP A 115 -5.29 13.02 12.67
N PRO A 116 -5.59 13.40 13.93
CA PRO A 116 -4.61 13.85 14.91
C PRO A 116 -3.61 12.77 15.35
N SER A 117 -3.90 11.50 15.06
CA SER A 117 -3.11 10.34 15.49
C SER A 117 -1.92 10.03 14.60
N PHE A 118 -1.69 10.83 13.56
CA PHE A 118 -0.72 10.58 12.50
C PHE A 118 0.22 11.76 12.24
N SER A 119 1.38 11.42 11.68
CA SER A 119 2.29 12.38 11.05
C SER A 119 2.02 12.45 9.55
N TYR A 120 2.37 13.58 8.94
CA TYR A 120 2.09 13.91 7.55
C TYR A 120 3.39 14.30 6.85
N PHE A 121 3.62 13.69 5.69
CA PHE A 121 4.60 14.14 4.72
C PHE A 121 3.97 15.27 3.92
N VAL A 122 4.64 16.42 3.87
CA VAL A 122 4.19 17.63 3.18
C VAL A 122 5.23 18.01 2.15
N ARG A 123 4.87 17.98 0.87
CA ARG A 123 5.70 18.44 -0.25
C ARG A 123 5.10 19.71 -0.84
N LEU A 124 5.90 20.75 -0.81
CA LEU A 124 5.56 22.08 -1.32
C LEU A 124 6.20 22.27 -2.69
N HIS A 125 5.43 22.71 -3.68
CA HIS A 125 5.90 22.94 -5.05
C HIS A 125 5.91 24.45 -5.34
N PHE A 126 7.04 24.92 -5.86
CA PHE A 126 7.27 26.33 -6.18
C PHE A 126 7.89 26.48 -7.59
N CYS A 127 7.56 27.57 -8.26
CA CYS A 127 8.15 28.01 -9.51
C CYS A 127 7.89 29.51 -9.65
N ASP A 128 8.95 30.33 -9.70
CA ASP A 128 8.78 31.76 -9.83
C ASP A 128 8.35 32.14 -11.25
N ILE A 129 7.05 32.38 -11.38
CA ILE A 129 6.36 32.86 -12.59
C ILE A 129 5.85 34.30 -12.44
N ILE A 130 6.24 35.00 -11.36
CA ILE A 130 5.76 36.34 -10.99
C ILE A 130 6.85 37.39 -11.25
N SER A 131 8.08 37.08 -10.84
CA SER A 131 9.20 38.01 -10.86
C SER A 131 9.62 38.35 -12.28
N LYS A 132 10.04 39.61 -12.49
CA LYS A 132 10.66 40.06 -13.74
C LYS A 132 12.19 40.00 -13.70
N ALA A 133 12.76 39.85 -12.51
CA ALA A 133 14.18 39.75 -12.25
C ALA A 133 14.41 38.88 -10.99
N MET A 134 15.56 38.23 -10.93
CA MET A 134 15.97 37.44 -9.76
C MET A 134 16.11 38.33 -8.51
N ASN A 135 16.04 37.70 -7.34
CA ASN A 135 16.24 38.28 -6.00
C ASN A 135 15.21 39.36 -5.61
N THR A 136 14.04 39.40 -6.25
CA THR A 136 12.98 40.39 -5.96
C THR A 136 11.82 39.85 -5.11
N LEU A 137 11.53 38.55 -5.21
CA LEU A 137 10.50 37.85 -4.43
C LEU A 137 11.15 37.01 -3.33
N VAL A 138 11.01 37.45 -2.08
CA VAL A 138 11.50 36.75 -0.88
C VAL A 138 10.36 36.63 0.12
N PHE A 139 10.08 35.40 0.56
CA PHE A 139 8.92 35.11 1.41
C PHE A 139 9.19 33.98 2.41
N ASN A 140 8.34 33.88 3.42
CA ASN A 140 8.40 32.88 4.47
C ASN A 140 7.33 31.80 4.24
N VAL A 141 7.66 30.56 4.61
CA VAL A 141 6.77 29.40 4.51
C VAL A 141 6.61 28.79 5.89
N PHE A 142 5.36 28.52 6.26
CA PHE A 142 4.97 27.98 7.56
C PHE A 142 4.16 26.69 7.37
N ILE A 143 4.34 25.74 8.29
CA ILE A 143 3.46 24.58 8.43
C ILE A 143 3.03 24.54 9.90
N ASN A 144 1.73 24.53 10.17
CA ASN A 144 1.17 24.86 11.49
C ASN A 144 1.74 26.21 11.97
N THR A 145 2.28 26.26 13.18
CA THR A 145 2.96 27.43 13.76
C THR A 145 4.46 27.50 13.47
N ASP A 146 5.02 26.46 12.83
CA ASP A 146 6.46 26.31 12.67
C ASP A 146 6.95 26.95 11.35
N ILE A 147 8.08 27.66 11.40
CA ILE A 147 8.74 28.22 10.22
C ILE A 147 9.41 27.08 9.45
N ALA A 148 8.77 26.63 8.37
CA ALA A 148 9.29 25.56 7.51
C ALA A 148 10.45 26.06 6.63
N ILE A 149 10.33 27.27 6.08
CA ILE A 149 11.40 27.97 5.34
C ILE A 149 11.34 29.46 5.67
N GLY A 150 12.43 30.00 6.23
CA GLY A 150 12.61 31.45 6.40
C GLY A 150 13.29 32.07 5.17
N SER A 151 12.85 33.26 4.78
CA SER A 151 13.44 34.10 3.71
C SER A 151 13.76 33.32 2.42
N LEU A 152 12.78 32.57 1.89
CA LEU A 152 12.88 31.82 0.65
C LEU A 152 12.95 32.75 -0.56
N ASP A 153 14.11 32.76 -1.23
CA ASP A 153 14.30 33.31 -2.57
C ASP A 153 14.41 32.15 -3.58
N LEU A 154 13.35 31.92 -4.36
CA LEU A 154 13.28 30.85 -5.36
C LEU A 154 14.34 30.99 -6.45
N SER A 155 14.68 32.21 -6.82
CA SER A 155 15.67 32.50 -7.86
C SER A 155 17.09 32.21 -7.37
N SER A 156 17.38 32.41 -6.08
CA SER A 156 18.65 31.98 -5.48
C SER A 156 18.79 30.45 -5.45
N MET A 157 17.69 29.74 -5.15
CA MET A 157 17.67 28.27 -5.08
C MET A 157 17.79 27.61 -6.45
N THR A 158 17.29 28.27 -7.50
CA THR A 158 17.23 27.73 -8.86
C THR A 158 18.25 28.32 -9.84
N ASN A 159 18.80 29.49 -9.55
CA ASN A 159 19.71 30.29 -10.38
C ASN A 159 19.10 30.72 -11.74
N ASP A 160 17.78 30.85 -11.82
CA ASP A 160 17.02 31.40 -12.95
C ASP A 160 15.57 31.70 -12.48
N LEU A 161 14.67 32.09 -13.39
CA LEU A 161 13.22 32.16 -13.18
C LEU A 161 12.49 31.06 -13.97
N ALA A 162 11.23 30.80 -13.64
CA ALA A 162 10.41 29.73 -14.24
C ALA A 162 11.06 28.32 -14.17
N LEU A 163 11.84 28.07 -13.11
CA LEU A 163 12.41 26.77 -12.76
C LEU A 163 11.66 26.16 -11.57
N PRO A 164 11.15 24.93 -11.68
CA PRO A 164 10.60 24.16 -10.56
C PRO A 164 11.59 23.98 -9.40
N TYR A 165 11.07 24.16 -8.20
CA TYR A 165 11.65 23.80 -6.92
C TYR A 165 10.59 23.06 -6.10
N PHE A 166 11.02 22.13 -5.24
CA PHE A 166 10.15 21.51 -4.26
C PHE A 166 10.89 21.31 -2.95
N LYS A 167 10.14 21.20 -1.85
CA LYS A 167 10.72 20.92 -0.53
C LYS A 167 9.79 20.04 0.31
N ASP A 168 10.42 19.07 0.97
CA ASP A 168 9.75 18.00 1.72
C ASP A 168 9.93 18.19 3.22
N PHE A 169 8.82 18.05 3.94
CA PHE A 169 8.73 18.18 5.39
C PHE A 169 7.95 17.02 6.00
N VAL A 170 8.18 16.76 7.28
CA VAL A 170 7.29 15.96 8.13
C VAL A 170 6.74 16.85 9.22
N SER A 171 5.42 16.86 9.37
CA SER A 171 4.73 17.58 10.45
C SER A 171 3.68 16.67 11.08
N ASN A 172 3.31 16.96 12.33
CA ASN A 172 2.15 16.34 12.95
C ASN A 172 0.91 17.19 12.69
N ALA A 173 -0.27 16.59 12.88
CA ALA A 173 -1.48 17.38 13.02
C ALA A 173 -1.38 18.35 14.21
N SER A 174 -2.02 19.50 14.07
CA SER A 174 -2.31 20.44 15.14
C SER A 174 -3.34 19.85 16.13
N SER A 175 -3.42 20.43 17.32
CA SER A 175 -4.30 20.00 18.42
C SER A 175 -5.80 20.17 18.14
N ASP A 176 -6.16 20.91 17.08
CA ASP A 176 -7.50 21.12 16.57
C ASP A 176 -7.88 20.13 15.43
N ASN A 177 -7.07 19.08 15.22
CA ASN A 177 -7.18 18.10 14.14
C ASN A 177 -7.00 18.71 12.74
N THR A 178 -6.32 19.85 12.65
CA THR A 178 -5.97 20.46 11.35
C THR A 178 -4.49 20.29 11.03
N LEU A 179 -4.14 20.48 9.76
CA LEU A 179 -2.81 20.82 9.30
C LEU A 179 -2.94 22.12 8.52
N THR A 180 -2.14 23.13 8.83
CA THR A 180 -2.13 24.36 8.03
C THR A 180 -0.83 24.49 7.26
N VAL A 181 -0.92 25.09 6.08
CA VAL A 181 0.21 25.52 5.28
C VAL A 181 0.00 26.99 4.98
N SER A 182 1.03 27.81 5.17
CA SER A 182 0.95 29.25 4.90
C SER A 182 2.17 29.78 4.19
N VAL A 183 1.98 30.80 3.36
CA VAL A 183 3.06 31.63 2.82
C VAL A 183 2.77 33.10 3.12
N GLY A 184 3.80 33.84 3.51
CA GLY A 184 3.70 35.27 3.86
C GLY A 184 4.97 36.01 3.49
N PRO A 185 4.91 37.33 3.21
CA PRO A 185 6.04 38.05 2.65
C PRO A 185 7.17 38.18 3.66
N ASP A 186 8.41 38.34 3.20
CA ASP A 186 9.47 38.80 4.07
C ASP A 186 9.39 40.32 4.20
N THR A 187 9.34 40.84 5.42
CA THR A 187 9.24 42.28 5.70
C THR A 187 10.48 43.07 5.24
N MET A 188 11.59 42.38 4.94
CA MET A 188 12.82 42.97 4.44
C MET A 188 12.97 42.87 2.91
N ALA A 189 11.99 42.29 2.20
CA ALA A 189 12.02 42.13 0.75
C ALA A 189 11.61 43.40 -0.01
N ASP A 190 12.11 43.55 -1.24
CA ASP A 190 11.72 44.63 -2.16
C ASP A 190 10.23 44.57 -2.55
N ILE A 191 9.64 43.37 -2.58
CA ILE A 191 8.24 43.13 -2.95
C ILE A 191 7.53 42.42 -1.79
N THR A 192 6.50 43.06 -1.23
CA THR A 192 5.56 42.43 -0.29
C THR A 192 4.64 41.45 -1.03
N ASN A 193 5.14 40.24 -1.30
CA ASN A 193 4.38 39.16 -1.93
C ASN A 193 4.93 37.79 -1.48
N ALA A 194 4.14 36.74 -1.66
CA ALA A 194 4.46 35.36 -1.37
C ALA A 194 3.68 34.46 -2.34
N THR A 195 4.18 33.26 -2.68
CA THR A 195 3.58 32.42 -3.73
C THR A 195 3.73 30.93 -3.46
N MET A 196 2.80 30.13 -3.99
CA MET A 196 2.89 28.67 -4.05
C MET A 196 2.19 28.13 -5.31
N ASN A 197 2.72 27.06 -5.89
CA ASN A 197 2.25 26.50 -7.18
C ASN A 197 1.54 25.15 -7.01
N GLY A 198 1.92 24.37 -6.00
CA GLY A 198 1.26 23.10 -5.69
C GLY A 198 1.63 22.56 -4.32
N LEU A 199 0.84 21.61 -3.84
CA LEU A 199 0.96 21.04 -2.50
C LEU A 199 0.52 19.58 -2.51
N GLU A 200 1.37 18.68 -2.01
CA GLU A 200 1.00 17.29 -1.69
C GLU A 200 1.07 17.09 -0.17
N ILE A 201 0.02 16.50 0.41
CA ILE A 201 -0.03 16.07 1.81
C ILE A 201 -0.35 14.58 1.84
N MET A 202 0.49 13.80 2.51
CA MET A 202 0.34 12.36 2.61
C MET A 202 0.44 11.90 4.06
N LYS A 203 -0.56 11.16 4.53
CA LYS A 203 -0.55 10.53 5.86
C LYS A 203 0.52 9.44 5.88
N ILE A 204 1.39 9.48 6.89
CA ILE A 204 2.47 8.51 7.10
C ILE A 204 1.96 7.37 7.97
N SER A 205 2.23 6.11 7.60
CA SER A 205 1.83 4.96 8.40
C SER A 205 2.40 5.00 9.82
N ASN A 206 1.55 4.75 10.82
CA ASN A 206 1.92 4.76 12.24
C ASN A 206 2.90 3.62 12.61
N ALA A 207 3.34 3.58 13.88
CA ALA A 207 4.25 2.55 14.40
C ALA A 207 3.72 1.09 14.28
N LEU A 208 2.41 0.91 14.03
CA LEU A 208 1.77 -0.39 13.78
C LEU A 208 1.75 -0.76 12.28
N LYS A 209 2.32 0.09 11.41
CA LYS A 209 2.24 0.02 9.94
C LYS A 209 0.78 0.02 9.44
N SER A 210 -0.04 0.90 10.02
CA SER A 210 -1.44 1.13 9.65
C SER A 210 -1.66 2.61 9.26
N LEU A 211 -2.72 2.86 8.48
CA LEU A 211 -3.19 4.19 8.03
C LEU A 211 -4.61 4.51 8.52
N ASP A 212 -5.22 3.56 9.24
CA ASP A 212 -6.61 3.51 9.73
C ASP A 212 -6.75 3.49 11.26
N GLY A 213 -5.62 3.50 11.99
CA GLY A 213 -5.54 3.90 13.39
C GLY A 213 -5.68 2.80 14.45
N LEU A 214 -6.10 1.57 14.12
CA LEU A 214 -6.41 0.56 15.17
C LEU A 214 -5.99 -0.90 14.91
N SER A 215 -5.38 -1.24 13.77
CA SER A 215 -4.95 -2.64 13.51
C SER A 215 -3.74 -2.76 12.60
N SER A 216 -2.68 -3.41 13.09
CA SER A 216 -1.56 -3.83 12.24
C SER A 216 -1.97 -5.03 11.39
N VAL A 217 -1.71 -5.01 10.08
CA VAL A 217 -1.89 -6.17 9.18
C VAL A 217 -1.12 -7.41 9.67
N LYS A 218 -0.11 -7.23 10.53
CA LYS A 218 0.62 -8.30 11.22
C LYS A 218 -0.27 -9.21 12.09
N SER A 219 -1.45 -8.78 12.53
CA SER A 219 -2.43 -9.64 13.22
C SER A 219 -3.24 -10.53 12.26
N LEU A 220 -3.39 -10.11 11.00
CA LEU A 220 -4.13 -10.83 9.95
C LEU A 220 -3.25 -11.84 9.18
N LEU A 221 -1.94 -11.64 9.18
CA LEU A 221 -0.99 -12.61 8.62
C LEU A 221 -0.89 -13.82 9.56
N PRO A 222 -1.23 -15.05 9.10
CA PRO A 222 -0.98 -16.25 9.89
C PRO A 222 0.53 -16.34 10.12
N SER A 223 0.93 -16.45 11.41
CA SER A 223 2.33 -16.51 11.77
C SER A 223 3.02 -17.64 11.02
N SER A 224 4.05 -17.29 10.23
CA SER A 224 4.84 -18.24 9.46
C SER A 224 5.41 -19.29 10.41
N LYS A 225 4.78 -20.47 10.43
CA LYS A 225 5.11 -21.56 11.35
C LYS A 225 6.49 -22.06 10.97
N SER A 226 7.52 -21.57 11.66
CA SER A 226 8.92 -21.82 11.28
C SER A 226 9.15 -23.33 11.19
N ASN A 227 9.50 -23.81 10.00
CA ASN A 227 9.57 -25.24 9.64
C ASN A 227 10.79 -25.96 10.26
N LYS A 228 11.01 -25.80 11.57
CA LYS A 228 12.17 -26.33 12.32
C LYS A 228 12.13 -27.85 12.53
N ASN A 229 11.02 -28.50 12.18
CA ASN A 229 10.76 -29.92 12.43
C ASN A 229 10.91 -30.84 11.19
N LYS A 230 11.22 -30.31 9.99
CA LYS A 230 11.46 -31.17 8.81
C LYS A 230 12.73 -32.03 8.94
N ILE A 231 13.79 -31.50 9.54
CA ILE A 231 15.08 -32.21 9.71
C ILE A 231 14.93 -33.40 10.68
N GLY A 232 14.23 -33.22 11.81
CA GLY A 232 14.02 -34.29 12.80
C GLY A 232 13.23 -35.48 12.24
N ILE A 233 12.25 -35.23 11.36
CA ILE A 233 11.46 -36.30 10.71
C ILE A 233 12.34 -37.10 9.73
N ILE A 234 13.20 -36.44 8.95
CA ILE A 234 14.10 -37.11 7.98
C ILE A 234 15.16 -37.95 8.72
N VAL A 235 15.79 -37.41 9.77
CA VAL A 235 16.79 -38.14 10.56
C VAL A 235 16.16 -39.32 11.31
N GLY A 236 14.96 -39.12 11.90
CA GLY A 236 14.23 -40.18 12.59
C GLY A 236 13.79 -41.32 11.67
N SER A 237 13.31 -41.02 10.44
CA SER A 237 12.89 -42.04 9.49
C SER A 237 14.06 -42.86 8.94
N ALA A 238 15.19 -42.23 8.65
CA ALA A 238 16.41 -42.92 8.21
C ALA A 238 16.96 -43.88 9.28
N ALA A 239 16.99 -43.45 10.55
CA ALA A 239 17.39 -44.30 11.66
C ALA A 239 16.41 -45.48 11.88
N GLY A 240 15.10 -45.22 11.80
CA GLY A 240 14.08 -46.27 11.93
C GLY A 240 14.16 -47.34 10.84
N ALA A 241 14.40 -46.93 9.59
CA ALA A 241 14.54 -47.86 8.46
C ALA A 241 15.76 -48.80 8.61
N LEU A 242 16.90 -48.29 9.07
CA LEU A 242 18.09 -49.09 9.36
C LEU A 242 17.84 -50.16 10.43
N VAL A 243 17.15 -49.79 11.51
CA VAL A 243 16.78 -50.73 12.59
C VAL A 243 15.82 -51.80 12.05
N ALA A 244 14.79 -51.43 11.27
CA ALA A 244 13.85 -52.38 10.70
C ALA A 244 14.53 -53.39 9.76
N LEU A 245 15.45 -52.94 8.90
CA LEU A 245 16.22 -53.81 8.01
C LEU A 245 17.12 -54.78 8.78
N ALA A 246 17.74 -54.34 9.89
CA ALA A 246 18.53 -55.20 10.76
C ALA A 246 17.66 -56.30 11.41
N PHE A 247 16.45 -55.95 11.88
CA PHE A 247 15.50 -56.94 12.40
C PHE A 247 15.02 -57.94 11.34
N ILE A 248 14.72 -57.47 10.11
CA ILE A 248 14.34 -58.36 9.00
C ILE A 248 15.49 -59.32 8.66
N GLY A 249 16.73 -58.83 8.56
CA GLY A 249 17.91 -59.66 8.33
C GLY A 249 18.16 -60.67 9.45
N LEU A 250 17.95 -60.29 10.71
CA LEU A 250 18.05 -61.18 11.87
C LEU A 250 16.98 -62.28 11.83
N CYS A 251 15.72 -61.93 11.55
CA CYS A 251 14.63 -62.89 11.36
C CYS A 251 14.94 -63.86 10.21
N PHE A 252 15.44 -63.37 9.07
CA PHE A 252 15.82 -64.21 7.93
C PHE A 252 16.97 -65.17 8.30
N CYS A 253 17.97 -64.70 9.06
CA CYS A 253 19.04 -65.55 9.59
C CYS A 253 18.52 -66.64 10.52
N PHE A 254 17.56 -66.34 11.41
CA PHE A 254 16.96 -67.35 12.29
C PHE A 254 16.11 -68.37 11.52
N LEU A 255 15.35 -67.94 10.49
CA LEU A 255 14.57 -68.84 9.64
C LEU A 255 15.47 -69.72 8.76
N ALA A 256 16.54 -69.17 8.19
CA ALA A 256 17.54 -69.93 7.43
C ALA A 256 18.27 -70.96 8.31
N ARG A 257 18.62 -70.61 9.56
CA ARG A 257 19.20 -71.56 10.53
C ARG A 257 18.22 -72.66 10.94
N ARG A 258 16.92 -72.38 11.02
CA ARG A 258 15.88 -73.41 11.21
C ARG A 258 15.73 -74.35 9.99
N LYS A 259 15.93 -73.84 8.77
CA LYS A 259 15.94 -74.63 7.54
C LYS A 259 17.15 -75.56 7.37
N LEU A 260 18.22 -75.39 8.16
CA LEU A 260 19.45 -76.22 8.08
C LEU A 260 19.51 -77.36 9.12
N LYS A 261 18.40 -77.70 9.77
CA LYS A 261 18.33 -78.84 10.71
C LYS A 261 17.10 -79.73 10.49
N SER A 262 17.24 -80.66 9.55
CA SER A 262 16.44 -81.90 9.48
C SER A 262 17.26 -83.01 8.80
N PRO A 263 17.49 -84.16 9.43
CA PRO A 263 18.15 -85.30 8.78
C PRO A 263 17.24 -86.00 7.74
N GLN A 264 17.93 -86.58 6.75
CA GLN A 264 17.57 -87.64 5.83
C GLN A 264 16.48 -88.64 6.27
N GLU A 265 15.50 -88.95 5.39
CA GLU A 265 15.22 -90.29 4.82
C GLU A 265 13.93 -90.33 3.95
N GLY A 266 13.81 -91.35 3.09
CA GLY A 266 12.51 -91.95 2.73
C GLY A 266 11.82 -91.48 1.43
N GLY A 267 11.91 -92.29 0.37
CA GLY A 267 11.29 -92.03 -0.93
C GLY A 267 9.80 -92.37 -1.11
N HIS A 268 9.34 -92.07 -2.32
CA HIS A 268 8.26 -92.72 -3.09
C HIS A 268 6.77 -92.39 -2.80
N SER A 269 6.25 -91.47 -3.62
CA SER A 269 5.12 -91.68 -4.56
C SER A 269 3.63 -91.72 -4.12
N TRP A 270 2.83 -91.13 -5.03
CA TRP A 270 1.37 -91.22 -5.24
C TRP A 270 0.40 -90.46 -4.29
N LEU A 271 -0.46 -89.66 -4.93
CA LEU A 271 -1.66 -89.03 -4.37
C LEU A 271 -2.77 -90.07 -4.14
N PRO A 272 -3.75 -89.79 -3.26
CA PRO A 272 -5.04 -89.29 -3.78
C PRO A 272 -5.69 -88.15 -2.96
N LEU A 273 -6.72 -87.55 -3.57
CA LEU A 273 -7.56 -86.45 -3.07
C LEU A 273 -8.68 -86.94 -2.11
N PRO A 274 -9.42 -86.05 -1.41
CA PRO A 274 -9.95 -86.32 -0.07
C PRO A 274 -11.43 -86.75 -0.01
N LEU A 275 -11.82 -87.34 1.12
CA LEU A 275 -13.22 -87.53 1.51
C LEU A 275 -13.44 -87.29 3.03
N TYR A 276 -14.31 -86.31 3.32
CA TYR A 276 -15.47 -86.41 4.23
C TYR A 276 -15.29 -86.75 5.74
N GLY A 277 -15.93 -86.00 6.66
CA GLY A 277 -16.01 -86.40 8.09
C GLY A 277 -16.45 -85.36 9.14
N ASN A 278 -17.70 -84.88 9.05
CA ASN A 278 -18.38 -83.86 9.87
C ASN A 278 -18.52 -84.10 11.41
N SER A 279 -18.51 -83.03 12.24
CA SER A 279 -19.29 -82.78 13.51
C SER A 279 -18.80 -81.48 14.22
N GLN A 280 -19.55 -80.36 14.29
CA GLN A 280 -20.62 -79.97 15.24
C GLN A 280 -20.16 -79.90 16.73
N THR A 281 -20.41 -78.83 17.52
CA THR A 281 -21.74 -78.21 17.82
C THR A 281 -21.65 -76.76 18.37
N MET A 282 -22.67 -75.91 18.09
CA MET A 282 -23.25 -74.73 18.81
C MET A 282 -22.38 -73.76 19.71
N THR A 283 -22.63 -72.44 19.79
CA THR A 283 -23.95 -71.79 20.03
C THR A 283 -24.10 -70.34 19.49
N LYS A 284 -25.29 -70.10 18.95
CA LYS A 284 -26.04 -68.91 18.50
C LYS A 284 -26.06 -67.63 19.38
N ILE A 285 -26.12 -66.45 18.72
CA ILE A 285 -26.97 -65.24 18.92
C ILE A 285 -26.57 -64.27 17.76
N VAL A 286 -27.33 -64.04 16.66
CA VAL A 286 -28.60 -63.28 16.46
C VAL A 286 -28.43 -61.79 16.79
N SER A 287 -28.64 -60.79 15.91
CA SER A 287 -29.58 -60.57 14.78
C SER A 287 -28.89 -59.77 13.63
N MET A 288 -29.21 -59.85 12.32
CA MET A 288 -30.46 -59.46 11.60
C MET A 288 -30.92 -58.01 11.91
N VAL A 289 -31.28 -57.13 10.96
CA VAL A 289 -31.83 -57.31 9.59
C VAL A 289 -31.16 -56.37 8.56
N ASP A 290 -31.05 -56.86 7.32
CA ASP A 290 -30.97 -56.08 6.07
C ASP A 290 -32.14 -56.51 5.13
N GLY A 291 -32.51 -55.66 4.17
CA GLY A 291 -33.60 -55.85 3.20
C GLY A 291 -34.41 -54.56 3.01
N SER A 292 -34.43 -53.85 1.88
CA SER A 292 -34.60 -54.26 0.46
C SER A 292 -36.00 -54.86 0.19
N ASN A 293 -36.67 -54.63 -0.95
CA ASN A 293 -36.24 -54.06 -2.24
C ASN A 293 -37.47 -53.62 -3.13
N SER A 294 -37.21 -53.27 -4.41
CA SER A 294 -38.13 -53.21 -5.60
C SER A 294 -38.98 -51.92 -5.81
N VAL A 295 -38.89 -51.14 -6.93
CA VAL A 295 -39.17 -51.37 -8.40
C VAL A 295 -40.69 -51.27 -8.71
N THR A 296 -41.22 -50.54 -9.72
CA THR A 296 -40.73 -49.87 -10.97
C THR A 296 -40.88 -48.30 -10.96
N ASP A 297 -40.96 -47.54 -12.07
CA ASP A 297 -39.96 -47.09 -13.09
C ASP A 297 -40.53 -45.84 -13.88
N GLU A 298 -39.89 -45.35 -14.98
CA GLU A 298 -40.23 -44.19 -15.87
C GLU A 298 -40.13 -42.76 -15.23
N ASP A 299 -39.75 -41.64 -15.88
CA ASP A 299 -39.55 -41.28 -17.31
C ASP A 299 -38.64 -40.01 -17.45
N GLY A 300 -38.16 -39.66 -18.67
CA GLY A 300 -38.02 -38.24 -19.11
C GLY A 300 -36.68 -37.47 -19.03
N GLU A 301 -36.03 -37.29 -20.19
CA GLU A 301 -35.33 -36.10 -20.76
C GLU A 301 -34.35 -35.19 -19.95
N ASP A 302 -33.07 -35.27 -20.36
CA ASP A 302 -32.18 -34.23 -20.94
C ASP A 302 -32.30 -32.69 -20.68
N ALA A 303 -31.13 -32.05 -20.86
CA ALA A 303 -30.87 -30.63 -21.18
C ALA A 303 -31.13 -29.57 -20.08
N ALA A 304 -30.12 -28.88 -19.52
CA ALA A 304 -29.14 -27.95 -20.11
C ALA A 304 -29.54 -26.45 -19.99
N THR A 305 -28.72 -25.72 -19.23
CA THR A 305 -28.27 -24.32 -19.45
C THR A 305 -29.22 -23.22 -19.98
N SER A 306 -29.21 -22.10 -19.24
CA SER A 306 -29.08 -20.72 -19.75
C SER A 306 -30.35 -19.86 -19.97
N ALA A 307 -30.45 -18.88 -19.06
CA ALA A 307 -30.63 -17.44 -19.35
C ALA A 307 -32.01 -16.80 -19.58
N VAL A 308 -31.95 -15.47 -19.36
CA VAL A 308 -32.88 -14.40 -19.72
C VAL A 308 -34.13 -14.24 -18.86
N PHE A 309 -34.14 -13.15 -18.06
CA PHE A 309 -35.20 -12.14 -18.20
C PHE A 309 -34.66 -10.74 -17.90
N SER A 310 -34.51 -9.93 -18.97
CA SER A 310 -34.32 -8.48 -18.92
C SER A 310 -35.43 -7.83 -19.72
N GLN A 311 -36.22 -6.97 -19.07
CA GLN A 311 -37.05 -5.89 -19.62
C GLN A 311 -37.94 -5.38 -18.48
N LEU A 312 -37.92 -4.10 -18.09
CA LEU A 312 -38.82 -2.99 -18.48
C LEU A 312 -38.68 -1.96 -17.31
N VAL A 313 -38.89 -0.65 -17.37
CA VAL A 313 -39.56 0.29 -18.30
C VAL A 313 -38.80 1.64 -18.29
N ASN A 314 -38.82 2.38 -19.40
CA ASN A 314 -38.74 3.85 -19.41
C ASN A 314 -39.98 4.33 -20.20
N PRO A 315 -40.75 5.36 -19.77
CA PRO A 315 -40.61 6.64 -20.47
C PRO A 315 -40.97 7.93 -19.69
N ARG A 316 -40.21 8.99 -19.99
CA ARG A 316 -40.62 10.38 -20.33
C ARG A 316 -41.49 11.24 -19.38
N GLY A 317 -40.93 12.41 -19.07
CA GLY A 317 -41.61 13.71 -18.88
C GLY A 317 -40.52 14.78 -18.75
N ARG A 318 -40.11 15.43 -19.85
CA ARG A 318 -40.67 16.65 -20.48
C ARG A 318 -40.15 17.92 -19.82
#